data_AF-A0A1V3X6X1-F1
#
_entry.id   AF-A0A1V3X6X1-F1
#
_cell.length_a   1.000
_cell.length_b   1.000
_cell.length_c   1.000
_cell.angle_alpha   90.00
_cell.angle_beta   90.00
_cell.angle_gamma   90.00
#
_symmetry.space_group_name_H-M   'P 1'
#
loop_
_entity.id
_entity.type
_entity.pdbx_description
1 polymer ?
#
loop_
_entity_poly.entity_id
_entity_poly.type
_entity_poly.pdbx_seq_one_letter_code
_entity_poly.pdbx_strand_id
1 'polypeptide(L)'
;MSAFVVIAFTVILASPIAHAAAVTATLAVTSQWNTGFVANYKIVNSGSAQLTDWTVEFDLPADESISNVWSSKLAQSGTHFVLTPEDYNRTIAPGGSISIGFQAELTGAYSPPANCLVNGQPCTTGSTPSTTATTATTTPTTPTTPTTTTTTTTTTTTTTTTTPTTTTSTTGPPPPARRPRRLR
;
A
#
# COMPACT_ATOMS: atom_id res chain seq x y z
N MET A 1 12.88 -71.30 -16.96
CA MET A 1 11.73 -70.38 -16.97
C MET A 1 11.89 -69.48 -15.75
N SER A 2 11.96 -68.18 -16.00
CA SER A 2 12.61 -67.16 -15.18
C SER A 2 11.88 -66.77 -13.89
N ALA A 3 12.65 -66.47 -12.84
CA ALA A 3 12.17 -65.86 -11.60
C ALA A 3 12.26 -64.32 -11.72
N PHE A 4 11.15 -63.62 -11.52
CA PHE A 4 11.12 -62.15 -11.47
C PHE A 4 11.16 -61.68 -10.00
N VAL A 5 12.23 -61.01 -9.63
CA VAL A 5 12.36 -60.26 -8.37
C VAL A 5 11.77 -58.87 -8.59
N VAL A 6 10.72 -58.51 -7.85
CA VAL A 6 10.11 -57.18 -7.87
C VAL A 6 10.74 -56.36 -6.75
N ILE A 7 11.62 -55.42 -7.10
CA ILE A 7 12.21 -54.45 -6.17
C ILE A 7 11.18 -53.31 -6.01
N ALA A 8 10.56 -53.21 -4.84
CA ALA A 8 9.71 -52.08 -4.49
C ALA A 8 10.59 -50.86 -4.18
N PHE A 9 10.70 -49.94 -5.14
CA PHE A 9 11.24 -48.60 -4.91
C PHE A 9 10.19 -47.76 -4.18
N THR A 10 10.35 -47.61 -2.86
CA THR A 10 9.63 -46.58 -2.10
C THR A 10 10.15 -45.21 -2.51
N VAL A 11 9.41 -44.54 -3.38
CA VAL A 11 9.61 -43.12 -3.67
C VAL A 11 9.21 -42.33 -2.43
N ILE A 12 10.19 -41.85 -1.67
CA ILE A 12 9.95 -40.84 -0.64
C ILE A 12 9.65 -39.55 -1.41
N LEU A 13 8.37 -39.20 -1.50
CA LEU A 13 7.95 -37.85 -1.88
C LEU A 13 8.42 -36.91 -0.77
N ALA A 14 9.65 -36.42 -0.90
CA ALA A 14 10.09 -35.24 -0.17
C ALA A 14 9.25 -34.07 -0.69
N SER A 15 8.12 -33.81 -0.03
CA SER A 15 7.42 -32.53 -0.18
C SER A 15 8.47 -31.45 0.05
N PRO A 16 8.67 -30.51 -0.88
CA PRO A 16 9.50 -29.37 -0.57
C PRO A 16 8.84 -28.71 0.63
N ILE A 17 9.53 -28.72 1.78
CA ILE A 17 9.21 -27.79 2.85
C ILE A 17 9.62 -26.46 2.26
N ALA A 18 8.74 -25.90 1.42
CA ALA A 18 8.72 -24.49 1.18
C ALA A 18 8.57 -23.93 2.59
N HIS A 19 9.70 -23.51 3.16
CA HIS A 19 9.69 -22.47 4.17
C HIS A 19 9.18 -21.25 3.40
N ALA A 20 7.88 -21.27 3.07
CA ALA A 20 7.15 -20.11 2.64
C ALA A 20 7.49 -19.11 3.72
N ALA A 21 8.27 -18.09 3.36
CA ALA A 21 8.46 -16.95 4.20
C ALA A 21 7.05 -16.62 4.68
N ALA A 22 6.81 -16.75 5.99
CA ALA A 22 5.48 -16.67 6.55
C ALA A 22 5.08 -15.20 6.50
N VAL A 23 4.77 -14.75 5.30
CA VAL A 23 4.49 -13.38 4.94
C VAL A 23 3.09 -13.42 4.40
N THR A 24 2.21 -12.70 5.09
CA THR A 24 0.80 -12.62 4.73
C THR A 24 0.47 -11.18 4.43
N ALA A 25 -0.17 -10.94 3.29
CA ALA A 25 -0.75 -9.65 2.96
C ALA A 25 -2.26 -9.75 3.11
N THR A 26 -2.85 -8.78 3.79
CA THR A 26 -4.30 -8.66 3.93
C THR A 26 -4.78 -7.37 3.29
N LEU A 27 -5.64 -7.48 2.28
CA LEU A 27 -6.29 -6.33 1.67
C LEU A 27 -7.47 -5.86 2.53
N ALA A 28 -7.58 -4.55 2.72
CA ALA A 28 -8.74 -3.90 3.32
C ALA A 28 -9.09 -2.63 2.53
N VAL A 29 -10.29 -2.59 1.96
CA VAL A 29 -10.82 -1.36 1.34
C VAL A 29 -11.30 -0.45 2.45
N THR A 30 -10.82 0.80 2.48
CA THR A 30 -11.18 1.78 3.52
C THR A 30 -12.20 2.79 3.04
N SER A 31 -12.30 3.03 1.73
CA SER A 31 -13.33 3.88 1.14
C SER A 31 -13.57 3.49 -0.31
N GLN A 32 -14.80 3.63 -0.76
CA GLN A 32 -15.22 3.35 -2.13
C GLN A 32 -16.30 4.35 -2.53
N TRP A 33 -16.22 4.81 -3.77
CA TRP A 33 -17.23 5.65 -4.41
C TRP A 33 -17.43 5.19 -5.87
N ASN A 34 -18.29 5.88 -6.63
CA ASN A 34 -18.70 5.45 -7.97
C ASN A 34 -17.57 5.28 -8.99
N THR A 35 -16.48 6.04 -8.84
CA THR A 35 -15.39 6.10 -9.83
C THR A 35 -14.05 5.67 -9.25
N GLY A 36 -14.02 5.15 -8.02
CA GLY A 36 -12.75 4.76 -7.40
C GLY A 36 -12.88 4.19 -6.00
N PHE A 37 -11.78 3.65 -5.52
CA PHE A 37 -11.66 3.13 -4.17
C PHE A 37 -10.26 3.41 -3.60
N VAL A 38 -10.19 3.38 -2.28
CA VAL A 38 -8.94 3.39 -1.52
C VAL A 38 -8.86 2.09 -0.75
N ALA A 39 -7.75 1.38 -0.94
CA ALA A 39 -7.46 0.16 -0.21
C ALA A 39 -6.07 0.17 0.40
N ASN A 40 -5.92 -0.61 1.46
CA ASN A 40 -4.67 -0.79 2.18
C ASN A 40 -4.32 -2.28 2.25
N TYR A 41 -3.07 -2.61 1.99
CA TYR A 41 -2.50 -3.91 2.26
C TYR A 41 -1.74 -3.87 3.58
N LYS A 42 -2.12 -4.74 4.52
CA LYS A 42 -1.34 -5.01 5.72
C LYS A 42 -0.43 -6.21 5.46
N ILE A 43 0.87 -5.98 5.40
CA ILE A 43 1.88 -7.03 5.22
C ILE A 43 2.42 -7.39 6.60
N VAL A 44 2.34 -8.67 6.96
CA VAL A 44 2.81 -9.21 8.23
C VAL A 44 3.88 -10.25 7.96
N ASN A 45 5.03 -10.13 8.62
CA ASN A 45 6.07 -11.15 8.64
C ASN A 45 5.90 -12.00 9.91
N SER A 46 5.19 -13.12 9.81
CA SER A 46 5.08 -14.15 10.85
C SER A 46 6.23 -15.16 10.81
N GLY A 47 7.23 -14.96 9.94
CA GLY A 47 8.43 -15.78 9.87
C GLY A 47 9.41 -15.51 11.00
N SER A 48 10.42 -16.37 11.11
CA SER A 48 11.54 -16.21 12.06
C SER A 48 12.70 -15.38 11.49
N ALA A 49 12.70 -15.11 10.19
CA ALA A 49 13.72 -14.33 9.49
C ALA A 49 13.21 -12.92 9.15
N GLN A 50 14.12 -11.95 9.09
CA GLN A 50 13.77 -10.61 8.62
C GLN A 50 13.40 -10.65 7.13
N LEU A 51 12.29 -10.01 6.78
CA LEU A 51 11.88 -9.83 5.40
C LEU A 51 12.53 -8.56 4.86
N THR A 52 13.23 -8.67 3.75
CA THR A 52 13.78 -7.56 2.97
C THR A 52 13.17 -7.58 1.59
N ASP A 53 12.92 -6.41 0.99
CA ASP A 53 12.40 -6.31 -0.38
C ASP A 53 11.09 -7.06 -0.57
N TRP A 54 10.11 -6.74 0.29
CA TRP A 54 8.76 -7.26 0.10
C TRP A 54 8.19 -6.80 -1.23
N THR A 55 7.41 -7.66 -1.88
CA THR A 55 6.79 -7.36 -3.16
C THR A 55 5.34 -7.85 -3.09
N VAL A 56 4.39 -6.98 -3.46
CA VAL A 56 2.98 -7.34 -3.55
C VAL A 56 2.55 -7.17 -5.00
N GLU A 57 2.11 -8.26 -5.61
CA GLU A 57 1.69 -8.34 -7.01
C GLU A 57 0.21 -8.68 -7.03
N PHE A 58 -0.56 -8.04 -7.90
CA PHE A 58 -1.98 -8.35 -8.09
C PHE A 58 -2.45 -7.87 -9.46
N ASP A 59 -3.56 -8.46 -9.92
CA ASP A 59 -4.22 -8.04 -11.14
C ASP A 59 -5.49 -7.25 -10.80
N LEU A 60 -5.66 -6.10 -11.45
CA LEU A 60 -6.96 -5.41 -11.46
C LEU A 60 -7.72 -5.79 -12.74
N PRO A 61 -9.07 -5.70 -12.73
CA PRO A 61 -9.88 -5.79 -13.93
C PRO A 61 -9.36 -4.89 -15.06
N ALA A 62 -9.67 -5.27 -16.30
CA ALA A 62 -9.49 -4.38 -17.44
C ALA A 62 -10.23 -3.06 -17.19
N ASP A 63 -9.62 -1.96 -17.62
CA ASP A 63 -10.12 -0.59 -17.46
C ASP A 63 -10.03 -0.01 -16.03
N GLU A 64 -9.49 -0.73 -15.04
CA GLU A 64 -9.10 -0.14 -13.75
C GLU A 64 -7.63 0.30 -13.75
N SER A 65 -7.33 1.38 -13.03
CA SER A 65 -5.97 1.88 -12.90
C SER A 65 -5.70 2.45 -11.51
N ILE A 66 -4.45 2.46 -11.08
CA ILE A 66 -4.05 3.04 -9.79
C ILE A 66 -3.65 4.50 -10.03
N SER A 67 -4.40 5.44 -9.43
CA SER A 67 -4.15 6.88 -9.55
C SER A 67 -3.08 7.36 -8.57
N ASN A 68 -3.00 6.76 -7.38
CA ASN A 68 -2.05 7.17 -6.35
C ASN A 68 -1.64 6.00 -5.44
N VAL A 69 -0.40 6.01 -4.95
CA VAL A 69 0.10 5.05 -3.97
C VAL A 69 0.81 5.78 -2.83
N TRP A 70 0.82 5.16 -1.64
CA TRP A 70 1.62 5.63 -0.51
C TRP A 70 2.28 4.47 0.19
N SER A 71 3.43 4.76 0.81
CA SER A 71 4.27 3.76 1.48
C SER A 71 4.71 2.60 0.57
N SER A 72 4.65 2.80 -0.74
CA SER A 72 5.04 1.81 -1.75
C SER A 72 5.34 2.50 -3.07
N LYS A 73 6.18 1.88 -3.89
CA LYS A 73 6.43 2.26 -5.28
C LYS A 73 5.62 1.36 -6.20
N LEU A 74 4.98 1.96 -7.21
CA LEU A 74 4.15 1.25 -8.17
C LEU A 74 4.90 0.98 -9.47
N ALA A 75 4.83 -0.27 -9.94
CA ALA A 75 5.10 -0.66 -11.32
C ALA A 75 3.86 -1.32 -11.91
N GLN A 76 3.53 -1.00 -13.17
CA GLN A 76 2.37 -1.53 -13.86
C GLN A 76 2.79 -2.14 -15.20
N SER A 77 2.20 -3.28 -15.54
CA SER A 77 2.31 -3.92 -16.85
C SER A 77 0.93 -4.42 -17.29
N GLY A 78 0.24 -3.64 -18.12
CA GLY A 78 -1.14 -3.93 -18.50
C GLY A 78 -2.08 -3.90 -17.29
N THR A 79 -2.73 -5.02 -16.99
CA THR A 79 -3.61 -5.22 -15.83
C THR A 79 -2.87 -5.70 -14.57
N HIS A 80 -1.57 -5.97 -14.68
CA HIS A 80 -0.74 -6.47 -13.59
C HIS A 80 -0.04 -5.32 -12.88
N PHE A 81 -0.18 -5.26 -11.56
CA PHE A 81 0.37 -4.21 -10.70
C PHE A 81 1.30 -4.81 -9.67
N VAL A 82 2.46 -4.19 -9.50
CA VAL A 82 3.52 -4.60 -8.59
C VAL A 82 3.85 -3.44 -7.65
N LEU A 83 3.63 -3.64 -6.36
CA LEU A 83 4.01 -2.73 -5.29
C LEU A 83 5.32 -3.21 -4.66
N THR A 84 6.29 -2.30 -4.61
CA THR A 84 7.61 -2.52 -4.03
C THR A 84 7.86 -1.52 -2.89
N PRO A 85 8.88 -1.76 -2.03
CA PRO A 85 9.10 -0.92 -0.86
C PRO A 85 9.64 0.46 -1.20
N GLU A 86 9.38 1.37 -0.27
CA GLU A 86 10.18 2.57 -0.10
C GLU A 86 11.43 2.26 0.74
N ASP A 87 12.45 3.12 0.66
CA ASP A 87 13.73 2.85 1.33
C ASP A 87 13.58 2.73 2.86
N TYR A 88 12.61 3.43 3.46
CA TYR A 88 12.36 3.42 4.90
C TYR A 88 11.55 2.21 5.41
N ASN A 89 10.84 1.50 4.53
CA ASN A 89 9.99 0.36 4.91
C ASN A 89 10.37 -0.94 4.18
N ARG A 90 11.56 -0.97 3.58
CA ARG A 90 12.12 -2.12 2.88
C ARG A 90 12.32 -3.36 3.76
N THR A 91 12.47 -3.17 5.06
CA THR A 91 12.73 -4.25 6.03
C THR A 91 11.59 -4.40 7.04
N ILE A 92 11.18 -5.65 7.27
CA ILE A 92 10.17 -6.02 8.27
C ILE A 92 10.77 -7.09 9.18
N ALA A 93 10.97 -6.76 10.44
CA ALA A 93 11.46 -7.71 11.45
C ALA A 93 10.49 -8.90 11.62
N PRO A 94 10.98 -10.06 12.12
CA PRO A 94 10.12 -11.16 12.56
C PRO A 94 9.01 -10.68 13.51
N GLY A 95 7.78 -11.09 13.27
CA GLY A 95 6.59 -10.63 14.00
C GLY A 95 6.15 -9.19 13.68
N GLY A 96 6.87 -8.48 12.81
CA GLY A 96 6.58 -7.11 12.40
C GLY A 96 5.48 -7.04 11.33
N SER A 97 4.94 -5.84 11.15
CA SER A 97 3.98 -5.56 10.08
C SER A 97 4.10 -4.13 9.57
N ILE A 98 3.77 -3.93 8.30
CA ILE A 98 3.61 -2.62 7.69
C ILE A 98 2.26 -2.52 7.00
N SER A 99 1.79 -1.31 6.78
CA SER A 99 0.61 -1.04 5.98
C SER A 99 1.00 -0.15 4.80
N ILE A 100 0.60 -0.55 3.62
CA ILE A 100 0.72 0.24 2.39
C ILE A 100 -0.67 0.49 1.84
N GLY A 101 -0.84 1.50 1.00
CA GLY A 101 -2.14 1.72 0.39
C GLY A 101 -2.06 2.39 -0.97
N PHE A 102 -3.19 2.33 -1.64
CA PHE A 102 -3.35 2.83 -2.99
C PHE A 102 -4.79 3.32 -3.21
N GLN A 103 -4.91 4.24 -4.14
CA GLN A 103 -6.17 4.70 -4.71
C GLN A 103 -6.24 4.20 -6.15
N ALA A 104 -7.35 3.58 -6.50
CA ALA A 104 -7.62 3.12 -7.85
C ALA A 104 -8.92 3.71 -8.38
N GLU A 105 -8.98 3.86 -9.71
CA GLU A 105 -10.14 4.28 -10.46
C GLU A 105 -10.96 3.07 -10.89
N LEU A 106 -12.28 3.18 -10.75
CA LEU A 106 -13.27 2.16 -11.12
C LEU A 106 -14.03 2.63 -12.35
N THR A 107 -14.21 1.72 -13.30
CA THR A 107 -15.05 1.93 -14.50
C THR A 107 -16.40 1.21 -14.41
N GLY A 108 -16.79 0.78 -13.20
CA GLY A 108 -18.03 0.07 -12.95
C GLY A 108 -18.19 -0.35 -11.49
N ALA A 109 -18.75 -1.55 -11.27
CA ALA A 109 -18.83 -2.12 -9.94
C ALA A 109 -17.43 -2.51 -9.44
N TYR A 110 -17.16 -2.26 -8.16
CA TYR A 110 -15.90 -2.66 -7.53
C TYR A 110 -15.71 -4.18 -7.62
N SER A 111 -14.57 -4.60 -8.17
CA SER A 111 -14.08 -5.96 -8.10
C SER A 111 -12.80 -6.01 -7.27
N PRO A 112 -12.66 -6.96 -6.33
CA PRO A 112 -11.41 -7.10 -5.60
C PRO A 112 -10.27 -7.50 -6.55
N PRO A 113 -9.02 -7.10 -6.25
CA PRO A 113 -7.83 -7.55 -6.98
C PRO A 113 -7.73 -9.08 -7.01
N ALA A 114 -7.43 -9.62 -8.20
CA ALA A 114 -7.20 -11.05 -8.41
C ALA A 114 -5.72 -11.38 -8.32
N ASN A 115 -5.40 -12.68 -8.19
CA ASN A 115 -4.03 -13.21 -8.19
C ASN A 115 -3.07 -12.46 -7.26
N CYS A 116 -3.56 -11.98 -6.12
CA CYS A 116 -2.72 -11.25 -5.18
C CYS A 116 -1.66 -12.21 -4.59
N LEU A 117 -0.39 -11.86 -4.80
CA LEU A 117 0.77 -12.56 -4.30
C LEU A 117 1.64 -11.59 -3.48
N VAL A 118 2.03 -11.99 -2.27
CA VAL A 118 3.06 -11.32 -1.47
C VAL A 118 4.30 -12.20 -1.44
N ASN A 119 5.41 -11.72 -2.00
CA ASN A 119 6.65 -12.49 -2.14
C ASN A 119 6.40 -13.92 -2.72
N GLY A 120 5.48 -14.02 -3.68
CA GLY A 120 5.08 -15.28 -4.31
C GLY A 120 4.09 -16.15 -3.51
N GLN A 121 3.58 -15.69 -2.36
CA GLN A 121 2.56 -16.38 -1.56
C GLN A 121 1.18 -15.74 -1.72
N PRO A 122 0.08 -16.49 -1.77
CA PRO A 122 -1.25 -15.92 -1.95
C PRO A 122 -1.62 -14.97 -0.80
N CYS A 123 -2.18 -13.82 -1.14
CA CYS A 123 -2.71 -12.89 -0.16
C CYS A 123 -3.98 -13.44 0.49
N THR A 124 -4.20 -13.04 1.75
CA THR A 124 -5.47 -13.25 2.43
C THR A 124 -6.39 -12.08 2.11
N THR A 125 -7.56 -12.31 1.51
CA THR A 125 -8.53 -11.22 1.32
C THR A 125 -9.22 -10.93 2.65
N GLY A 126 -8.96 -9.77 3.24
CA GLY A 126 -9.73 -9.26 4.37
C GLY A 126 -11.07 -8.70 3.86
N SER A 127 -12.14 -9.00 4.57
CA SER A 127 -13.52 -8.71 4.16
C SER A 127 -13.71 -7.28 3.63
N THR A 128 -14.37 -7.18 2.47
CA THR A 128 -14.89 -5.96 1.86
C THR A 128 -15.71 -5.16 2.89
N PRO A 129 -15.57 -3.83 3.01
CA PRO A 129 -16.60 -3.02 3.65
C PRO A 129 -17.89 -3.19 2.85
N SER A 130 -18.95 -3.59 3.54
CA SER A 130 -20.32 -3.64 3.01
C SER A 130 -20.66 -2.31 2.34
N THR A 131 -20.88 -2.32 1.02
CA THR A 131 -21.39 -1.17 0.28
C THR A 131 -22.84 -0.95 0.70
N THR A 132 -23.12 0.06 1.51
CA THR A 132 -24.44 0.68 1.50
C THR A 132 -24.57 1.37 0.14
N ALA A 133 -25.38 0.78 -0.74
CA ALA A 133 -25.71 1.37 -2.03
C ALA A 133 -26.34 2.76 -1.82
N THR A 134 -25.66 3.81 -2.28
CA THR A 134 -26.28 5.14 -2.44
C THR A 134 -27.22 5.07 -3.64
N THR A 135 -28.50 4.82 -3.38
CA THR A 135 -29.56 5.03 -4.37
C THR A 135 -29.61 6.51 -4.72
N ALA A 136 -29.19 6.85 -5.94
CA ALA A 136 -29.43 8.17 -6.52
C ALA A 136 -30.94 8.35 -6.74
N THR A 137 -31.56 9.24 -5.98
CA THR A 137 -32.86 9.83 -6.34
C THR A 137 -32.63 11.31 -6.63
N THR A 138 -32.75 11.65 -7.90
CA THR A 138 -32.71 13.01 -8.43
C THR A 138 -33.90 13.83 -7.92
N THR A 139 -33.63 14.97 -7.29
CA THR A 139 -34.59 16.09 -7.24
C THR A 139 -33.83 17.39 -7.51
N PRO A 140 -34.10 18.11 -8.62
CA PRO A 140 -33.52 19.40 -8.88
C PRO A 140 -34.39 20.50 -8.25
N THR A 141 -33.85 21.27 -7.32
CA THR A 141 -34.46 22.56 -6.94
C THR A 141 -33.41 23.55 -6.41
N THR A 142 -33.13 24.53 -7.28
CA THR A 142 -32.84 25.96 -7.03
C THR A 142 -31.66 26.37 -6.13
N PRO A 143 -30.75 27.24 -6.63
CA PRO A 143 -29.67 27.80 -5.82
C PRO A 143 -30.17 28.93 -4.92
N THR A 144 -29.92 28.81 -3.61
CA THR A 144 -30.03 29.92 -2.66
C THR A 144 -28.65 30.19 -2.05
N THR A 145 -28.09 31.33 -2.47
CA THR A 145 -27.19 32.26 -1.78
C THR A 145 -26.35 31.75 -0.60
N PRO A 146 -25.01 31.87 -0.62
CA PRO A 146 -24.19 31.68 0.57
C PRO A 146 -24.33 32.89 1.51
N THR A 147 -24.95 32.68 2.67
CA THR A 147 -24.88 33.60 3.82
C THR A 147 -23.58 33.34 4.58
N THR A 148 -22.73 34.36 4.67
CA THR A 148 -21.56 34.42 5.55
C THR A 148 -21.99 34.24 7.00
N THR A 149 -21.41 33.30 7.74
CA THR A 149 -21.53 33.26 9.21
C THR A 149 -20.18 32.88 9.81
N THR A 150 -19.59 33.89 10.45
CA THR A 150 -18.43 33.83 11.33
C THR A 150 -18.74 32.93 12.52
N THR A 151 -17.87 31.97 12.86
CA THR A 151 -17.88 31.32 14.17
C THR A 151 -16.46 31.20 14.69
N THR A 152 -16.16 32.08 15.63
CA THR A 152 -14.98 32.08 16.49
C THR A 152 -15.06 30.85 17.40
N THR A 153 -14.01 30.03 17.46
CA THR A 153 -13.86 29.02 18.51
C THR A 153 -12.49 29.18 19.16
N THR A 154 -12.55 29.65 20.40
CA THR A 154 -11.46 29.79 21.35
C THR A 154 -10.93 28.42 21.74
N THR A 155 -9.62 28.20 21.70
CA THR A 155 -8.99 27.08 22.42
C THR A 155 -7.70 27.56 23.08
N THR A 156 -7.67 27.35 24.39
CA THR A 156 -6.77 27.86 25.41
C THR A 156 -5.38 27.25 25.29
N THR A 157 -4.35 28.08 25.17
CA THR A 157 -2.93 27.68 25.22
C THR A 157 -2.46 27.65 26.68
N THR A 158 -2.16 26.47 27.20
CA THR A 158 -1.50 26.29 28.50
C THR A 158 0.01 26.43 28.33
N THR A 159 0.57 27.46 28.95
CA THR A 159 2.00 27.78 29.02
C THR A 159 2.74 26.75 29.87
N THR A 160 3.79 26.13 29.34
CA THR A 160 4.83 25.47 30.15
C THR A 160 6.20 26.03 29.78
N THR A 161 6.86 26.52 30.83
CA THR A 161 8.16 27.17 30.90
C THR A 161 9.29 26.16 30.77
N THR A 162 10.22 26.33 29.83
CA THR A 162 11.63 25.93 30.00
C THR A 162 12.57 26.81 29.16
N THR A 163 13.45 27.50 29.88
CA THR A 163 14.70 28.20 29.54
C THR A 163 15.46 27.70 28.30
N PRO A 164 15.93 28.57 27.38
CA PRO A 164 16.98 28.22 26.44
C PRO A 164 18.38 28.55 27.01
N THR A 165 19.18 27.52 27.19
CA THR A 165 20.62 27.60 27.43
C THR A 165 21.37 27.75 26.10
N THR A 166 22.41 28.56 26.12
CA THR A 166 23.39 28.88 25.07
C THR A 166 24.06 27.64 24.45
N THR A 167 24.48 27.71 23.16
CA THR A 167 25.86 27.48 22.64
C THR A 167 25.92 26.93 21.17
N THR A 168 26.45 27.78 20.27
CA THR A 168 27.20 27.59 19.00
C THR A 168 26.76 26.57 17.92
N SER A 169 26.43 27.09 16.73
CA SER A 169 26.47 26.37 15.44
C SER A 169 27.43 27.06 14.46
N THR A 170 28.44 26.30 14.01
CA THR A 170 29.46 26.72 13.04
C THR A 170 28.89 26.81 11.64
N THR A 171 29.16 27.95 11.00
CA THR A 171 28.75 28.37 9.66
C THR A 171 29.53 27.62 8.57
N GLY A 172 28.84 26.91 7.68
CA GLY A 172 29.36 26.52 6.37
C GLY A 172 28.87 27.52 5.31
N PRO A 173 29.72 28.04 4.40
CA PRO A 173 29.32 29.04 3.41
C PRO A 173 28.45 28.43 2.28
N PRO A 174 27.47 29.18 1.74
CA PRO A 174 26.59 28.74 0.64
C PRO A 174 27.31 28.73 -0.74
N PRO A 175 26.89 27.88 -1.69
CA PRO A 175 27.49 27.79 -3.02
C PRO A 175 27.15 28.99 -3.93
N PRO A 176 28.06 29.42 -4.84
CA PRO A 176 27.83 30.58 -5.71
C PRO A 176 26.92 30.29 -6.90
N ALA A 177 26.03 31.26 -7.21
CA ALA A 177 25.06 31.23 -8.30
C ALA A 177 25.69 31.43 -9.70
N ARG A 178 25.30 30.60 -10.67
CA ARG A 178 25.72 30.67 -12.09
C ARG A 178 25.12 31.90 -12.80
N ARG A 179 25.97 32.71 -13.43
CA ARG A 179 25.56 33.82 -14.34
C ARG A 179 25.16 33.30 -15.73
N PRO A 180 24.23 33.96 -16.43
CA PRO A 180 23.86 33.62 -17.81
C PRO A 180 24.90 34.13 -18.82
N ARG A 181 25.25 33.26 -19.78
CA ARG A 181 26.19 33.50 -20.88
C ARG A 181 25.51 34.36 -21.95
N ARG A 182 25.92 35.62 -22.13
CA ARG A 182 25.57 36.37 -23.34
C ARG A 182 26.42 35.86 -24.50
N LEU A 183 25.74 35.27 -25.49
CA LEU A 183 26.28 34.99 -26.82
C LEU A 183 26.62 36.32 -27.51
N ARG A 184 27.72 36.32 -28.25
CA ARG A 184 28.20 37.43 -29.07
C ARG A 184 27.93 37.09 -30.52
#